data_AF-A0A2M8G308-F1
#
_entry.id   AF-A0A2M8G308-F1
#
_cell.length_a   1.000
_cell.length_b   1.000
_cell.length_c   1.000
_cell.angle_alpha   90.00
_cell.angle_beta   90.00
_cell.angle_gamma   90.00
#
_symmetry.space_group_name_H-M   'P 1'
#
loop_
_entity.id
_entity.type
_entity.pdbx_description
1 polymer ?
#
loop_
_entity_poly.entity_id
_entity_poly.type
_entity_poly.pdbx_seq_one_letter_code
_entity_poly.pdbx_strand_id
1 'polypeptide(L)'
;GSCARVVYGLERMSEDIDLDNSGGLDLTNFKKDLRVYIRGGLQLKSGDVYSQEGELIRRWTVRLPILHDLGLAGTTSEKLHIKIEISPQKQTKRVIKTPVLRAGKTMVITHWDKETLMAEKILVCLDKGMAWDWFDLIWYMQQQVKPLEEKLLKDAKVSRTTKQTFLELAEKVKTIKPIELTTDLKPLFYEPIFVEEWVKNFKEWFERYGEFYKIGS
;
A
#
# COMPACT_ATOMS: atom_id res chain seq x y z
N GLY A 1 0.17 0.55 0.77
CA GLY A 1 -0.58 1.26 -0.30
C GLY A 1 -1.00 2.68 0.09
N SER A 2 -1.57 2.85 1.29
CA SER A 2 -2.15 4.12 1.73
C SER A 2 -1.19 5.30 1.77
N CYS A 3 0.07 5.10 2.16
CA CYS A 3 1.07 6.18 2.10
C CYS A 3 1.29 6.68 0.66
N ALA A 4 1.45 5.77 -0.31
CA ALA A 4 1.61 6.13 -1.72
C ALA A 4 0.41 6.93 -2.24
N ARG A 5 -0.82 6.55 -1.86
CA ARG A 5 -2.05 7.27 -2.25
C ARG A 5 -2.21 8.62 -1.54
N VAL A 6 -1.94 8.67 -0.24
CA VAL A 6 -2.22 9.86 0.58
C VAL A 6 -1.16 10.92 0.44
N VAL A 7 0.11 10.52 0.37
CA VAL A 7 1.24 11.44 0.37
C VAL A 7 1.76 11.68 -1.04
N TYR A 8 1.90 10.64 -1.86
CA TYR A 8 2.61 10.72 -3.13
C TYR A 8 1.70 10.69 -4.38
N GLY A 9 0.39 10.58 -4.20
CA GLY A 9 -0.58 10.69 -5.30
C GLY A 9 -0.76 9.44 -6.17
N LEU A 10 -0.52 8.23 -5.65
CA LEU A 10 -0.87 6.97 -6.35
C LEU A 10 -2.33 7.00 -6.83
N GLU A 11 -2.63 6.46 -8.02
CA GLU A 11 -3.89 6.72 -8.72
C GLU A 11 -5.04 5.74 -8.38
N ARG A 12 -4.76 4.68 -7.63
CA ARG A 12 -5.76 3.69 -7.19
C ARG A 12 -6.28 3.94 -5.78
N MET A 13 -7.44 3.38 -5.45
CA MET A 13 -7.90 3.27 -4.07
C MET A 13 -7.00 2.34 -3.25
N SER A 14 -6.94 2.59 -1.94
CA SER A 14 -6.23 1.77 -0.96
C SER A 14 -7.12 1.63 0.28
N GLU A 15 -7.38 0.40 0.69
CA GLU A 15 -8.37 0.08 1.72
C GLU A 15 -7.74 -0.13 3.11
N ASP A 16 -6.50 -0.61 3.15
CA ASP A 16 -5.77 -0.95 4.37
C ASP A 16 -4.77 0.14 4.79
N ILE A 17 -4.49 0.25 6.09
CA ILE A 17 -3.52 1.17 6.68
C ILE A 17 -2.37 0.37 7.30
N ASP A 18 -1.21 0.42 6.65
CA ASP A 18 0.03 -0.20 7.14
C ASP A 18 0.88 0.84 7.91
N LEU A 19 1.27 0.53 9.14
CA LEU A 19 2.06 1.41 10.00
C LEU A 19 3.30 0.70 10.55
N ASP A 20 4.36 1.48 10.69
CA ASP A 20 5.59 1.06 11.34
C ASP A 20 5.59 1.48 12.81
N ASN A 21 5.93 0.53 13.69
CA ASN A 21 6.14 0.75 15.12
C ASN A 21 7.50 0.21 15.59
N SER A 22 8.53 0.27 14.75
CA SER A 22 9.87 -0.16 15.17
C SER A 22 10.49 0.75 16.25
N GLY A 23 9.86 1.91 16.49
CA GLY A 23 10.20 2.85 17.56
C GLY A 23 9.65 2.47 18.94
N GLY A 24 8.82 1.42 19.03
CA GLY A 24 8.35 0.88 20.31
C GLY A 24 7.28 1.72 21.01
N LEU A 25 6.37 2.34 20.27
CA LEU A 25 5.19 3.00 20.85
C LEU A 25 4.32 1.97 21.58
N ASP A 26 3.84 2.31 22.77
CA ASP A 26 2.87 1.50 23.51
C ASP A 26 1.50 1.55 22.82
N LEU A 27 1.00 0.39 22.41
CA LEU A 27 -0.28 0.24 21.72
C LEU A 27 -1.38 -0.32 22.64
N THR A 28 -1.12 -0.46 23.94
CA THR A 28 -2.08 -0.99 24.93
C THR A 28 -3.44 -0.27 24.85
N ASN A 29 -3.42 1.05 24.72
CA ASN A 29 -4.65 1.86 24.67
C ASN A 29 -5.18 2.10 23.25
N PHE A 30 -4.50 1.64 22.19
CA PHE A 30 -4.82 2.02 20.81
C PHE A 30 -6.26 1.67 20.40
N LYS A 31 -6.79 0.53 20.87
CA LYS A 31 -8.19 0.14 20.66
C LYS A 31 -9.18 1.14 21.26
N LYS A 32 -8.88 1.66 22.46
CA LYS A 32 -9.70 2.66 23.13
C LYS A 32 -9.62 3.99 22.38
N ASP A 33 -8.42 4.39 21.97
CA ASP A 33 -8.18 5.63 21.24
C ASP A 33 -8.93 5.65 19.90
N LEU A 34 -8.92 4.53 19.16
CA LEU A 34 -9.72 4.38 17.94
C LEU A 34 -11.22 4.58 18.21
N ARG A 35 -11.76 4.02 19.30
CA ARG A 35 -13.19 4.21 19.67
C ARG A 35 -13.53 5.64 20.07
N VAL A 36 -12.58 6.34 20.69
CA VAL A 36 -12.72 7.78 21.00
C VAL A 36 -12.71 8.58 19.70
N TYR A 37 -11.79 8.28 18.79
CA TYR A 37 -11.69 8.95 17.49
C TYR A 37 -12.91 8.72 16.60
N ILE A 38 -13.48 7.51 16.58
CA ILE A 38 -14.71 7.23 15.82
C ILE A 38 -15.87 8.11 16.30
N ARG A 39 -16.07 8.22 17.62
CA ARG A 39 -17.20 8.99 18.18
C ARG A 39 -17.00 10.49 18.13
N GLY A 40 -15.80 10.98 18.47
CA GLY A 40 -15.52 12.41 18.50
C GLY A 40 -15.03 12.95 17.15
N GLY A 41 -14.05 12.29 16.55
CA GLY A 41 -13.34 12.76 15.35
C GLY A 41 -14.03 12.44 14.03
N LEU A 42 -14.77 11.33 13.93
CA LEU A 42 -15.64 11.00 12.79
C LEU A 42 -17.12 11.29 13.05
N GLN A 43 -17.48 11.63 14.29
CA GLN A 43 -18.87 11.93 14.70
C GLN A 43 -19.85 10.78 14.43
N LEU A 44 -19.36 9.55 14.42
CA LEU A 44 -20.19 8.36 14.23
C LEU A 44 -20.74 7.89 15.57
N LYS A 45 -22.04 7.56 15.59
CA LYS A 45 -22.74 7.10 16.81
C LYS A 45 -22.12 5.83 17.38
N SER A 46 -21.62 4.95 16.52
CA SER A 46 -21.02 3.67 16.90
C SER A 46 -19.97 3.22 15.89
N GLY A 47 -19.17 2.26 16.29
CA GLY A 47 -18.18 1.59 15.47
C GLY A 47 -17.48 0.50 16.29
N ASP A 48 -17.27 -0.65 15.67
CA ASP A 48 -16.63 -1.77 16.33
C ASP A 48 -15.14 -1.75 16.04
N VAL A 49 -14.34 -2.02 17.07
CA VAL A 49 -12.90 -2.16 16.93
C VAL A 49 -12.53 -3.51 17.50
N TYR A 50 -11.95 -4.36 16.65
CA TYR A 50 -11.40 -5.65 17.02
C TYR A 50 -9.88 -5.56 16.95
N SER A 51 -9.20 -6.27 17.84
CA SER A 51 -7.74 -6.33 17.90
C SER A 51 -7.32 -7.79 17.82
N GLN A 52 -6.28 -8.07 17.05
CA GLN A 52 -5.67 -9.38 16.90
C GLN A 52 -4.16 -9.20 17.04
N GLU A 53 -3.56 -9.97 17.94
CA GLU A 53 -2.11 -10.00 18.11
C GLU A 53 -1.57 -11.19 17.33
N GLY A 54 -0.83 -10.92 16.26
CA GLY A 54 -0.01 -11.91 15.57
C GLY A 54 1.44 -11.84 16.03
N GLU A 55 2.24 -12.86 15.68
CA GLU A 55 3.66 -12.92 16.06
C GLU A 55 4.48 -11.74 15.53
N LEU A 56 4.19 -11.28 14.31
CA LEU A 56 4.99 -10.27 13.61
C LEU A 56 4.25 -8.95 13.39
N ILE A 57 2.92 -8.95 13.48
CA ILE A 57 2.07 -7.80 13.17
C ILE A 57 0.92 -7.77 14.16
N ARG A 58 0.59 -6.58 14.66
CA ARG A 58 -0.65 -6.34 15.42
C ARG A 58 -1.68 -5.74 14.46
N ARG A 59 -2.89 -6.31 14.44
CA ARG A 59 -3.96 -5.91 13.54
C ARG A 59 -5.15 -5.38 14.30
N TRP A 60 -5.71 -4.26 13.84
CA TRP A 60 -7.01 -3.76 14.26
C TRP A 60 -7.97 -3.75 13.09
N THR A 61 -9.15 -4.30 13.28
CA THR A 61 -10.25 -4.19 12.31
C THR A 61 -11.27 -3.21 12.85
N VAL A 62 -11.40 -2.07 12.16
CA VAL A 62 -12.39 -1.05 12.45
C VAL A 62 -13.60 -1.26 11.55
N ARG A 63 -14.78 -1.46 12.13
CA ARG A 63 -16.04 -1.63 11.40
C ARG A 63 -16.93 -0.41 11.62
N LEU A 64 -17.23 0.30 10.55
CA LEU A 64 -18.02 1.53 10.57
C LEU A 64 -19.40 1.28 9.95
N PRO A 65 -20.51 1.51 10.68
CA PRO A 65 -21.87 1.29 10.19
C PRO A 65 -22.35 2.50 9.37
N ILE A 66 -21.64 2.82 8.29
CA ILE A 66 -21.90 4.00 7.46
C ILE A 66 -22.44 3.67 6.07
N LEU A 67 -22.36 2.41 5.63
CA LEU A 67 -22.68 2.05 4.25
C LEU A 67 -24.15 2.26 3.91
N HIS A 68 -25.06 1.87 4.81
CA HIS A 68 -26.50 2.09 4.63
C HIS A 68 -26.84 3.59 4.57
N ASP A 69 -26.30 4.39 5.48
CA ASP A 69 -26.55 5.84 5.53
C ASP A 69 -26.01 6.56 4.28
N LEU A 70 -25.03 5.96 3.59
CA LEU A 70 -24.49 6.43 2.31
C LEU A 70 -25.20 5.82 1.09
N GLY A 71 -26.21 4.96 1.26
CA GLY A 71 -26.91 4.27 0.17
C GLY A 71 -26.07 3.20 -0.54
N LEU A 72 -24.97 2.74 0.08
CA LEU A 72 -24.04 1.75 -0.46
C LEU A 72 -24.32 0.32 0.01
N ALA A 73 -25.28 0.13 0.91
CA ALA A 73 -25.69 -1.17 1.42
C ALA A 73 -27.21 -1.26 1.54
N GLY A 74 -27.77 -2.44 1.29
CA GLY A 74 -29.21 -2.69 1.39
C GLY A 74 -29.70 -2.81 2.84
N THR A 75 -28.78 -2.97 3.79
CA THR A 75 -29.10 -3.18 5.21
C THR A 75 -28.14 -2.43 6.13
N THR A 76 -28.59 -2.14 7.35
CA THR A 76 -27.76 -1.49 8.39
C THR A 76 -26.73 -2.43 9.03
N SER A 77 -26.76 -3.74 8.72
CA SER A 77 -25.82 -4.72 9.27
C SER A 77 -24.50 -4.75 8.51
N GLU A 78 -24.49 -4.33 7.25
CA GLU A 78 -23.31 -4.18 6.43
C GLU A 78 -22.46 -2.99 6.89
N LYS A 79 -21.17 -3.24 7.13
CA LYS A 79 -20.24 -2.26 7.69
C LYS A 79 -19.04 -2.10 6.79
N LEU A 80 -18.54 -0.87 6.68
CA LEU A 80 -17.24 -0.62 6.08
C LEU A 80 -16.16 -1.19 7.00
N HIS A 81 -15.29 -2.04 6.47
CA HIS A 81 -14.19 -2.64 7.22
C HIS A 81 -12.88 -1.98 6.80
N ILE A 82 -12.15 -1.43 7.77
CA ILE A 82 -10.81 -0.87 7.58
C ILE A 82 -9.85 -1.70 8.43
N LYS A 83 -8.78 -2.23 7.84
CA LYS A 83 -7.71 -2.88 8.59
C LYS A 83 -6.58 -1.91 8.84
N ILE A 84 -6.10 -1.90 10.07
CA ILE A 84 -4.89 -1.19 10.49
C ILE A 84 -3.90 -2.27 10.91
N GLU A 85 -2.79 -2.37 10.21
CA GLU A 85 -1.71 -3.30 10.50
C GLU A 85 -0.49 -2.54 11.00
N ILE A 86 0.04 -2.94 12.15
CA ILE A 86 1.19 -2.28 12.77
C ILE A 86 2.30 -3.30 12.99
N SER A 87 3.44 -3.08 12.34
CA SER A 87 4.62 -3.92 12.44
C SER A 87 5.64 -3.34 13.42
N PRO A 88 6.10 -4.07 14.45
CA PRO A 88 7.20 -3.65 15.31
C PRO A 88 8.58 -3.97 14.71
N GLN A 89 8.63 -4.60 13.53
CA GLN A 89 9.87 -5.10 12.95
C GLN A 89 10.83 -3.95 12.60
N LYS A 90 12.10 -4.12 12.94
CA LYS A 90 13.16 -3.22 12.47
C LYS A 90 13.46 -3.54 11.02
N GLN A 91 13.44 -2.51 10.20
CA GLN A 91 13.68 -2.60 8.76
C GLN A 91 14.47 -1.40 8.28
N THR A 92 15.18 -1.57 7.17
CA THR A 92 15.91 -0.48 6.51
C THR A 92 14.90 0.49 5.90
N LYS A 93 15.00 1.77 6.26
CA LYS A 93 14.06 2.82 5.85
C LYS A 93 14.63 4.22 6.06
N ARG A 94 14.10 5.18 5.31
CA ARG A 94 14.27 6.62 5.56
C ARG A 94 12.92 7.22 5.90
N VAL A 95 12.87 8.00 6.98
CA VAL A 95 11.63 8.58 7.51
C VAL A 95 11.62 10.07 7.24
N ILE A 96 10.52 10.56 6.66
CA ILE A 96 10.29 11.98 6.40
C ILE A 96 8.92 12.40 6.94
N LYS A 97 8.70 13.72 7.00
CA LYS A 97 7.46 14.33 7.47
C LYS A 97 6.90 15.26 6.41
N THR A 98 5.64 15.05 6.03
CA THR A 98 4.97 15.84 4.98
C THR A 98 3.67 16.44 5.52
N PRO A 99 3.47 17.77 5.43
CA PRO A 99 2.18 18.39 5.66
C PRO A 99 1.16 17.94 4.60
N VAL A 100 -0.01 17.49 5.03
CA VAL A 100 -1.09 17.02 4.16
C VAL A 100 -2.39 17.71 4.58
N LEU A 101 -3.09 18.30 3.60
CA LEU A 101 -4.48 18.73 3.73
C LEU A 101 -5.37 17.73 3.00
N ARG A 102 -6.20 16.98 3.74
CA ARG A 102 -7.09 15.97 3.15
C ARG A 102 -8.41 15.90 3.91
N ALA A 103 -9.52 15.89 3.17
CA ALA A 103 -10.86 15.86 3.72
C ALA A 103 -11.10 16.95 4.81
N GLY A 104 -10.60 18.16 4.56
CA GLY A 104 -10.72 19.30 5.49
C GLY A 104 -9.84 19.19 6.75
N LYS A 105 -8.97 18.18 6.86
CA LYS A 105 -8.05 18.01 7.99
C LYS A 105 -6.62 18.28 7.56
N THR A 106 -5.92 19.10 8.34
CA THR A 106 -4.48 19.36 8.20
C THR A 106 -3.72 18.47 9.17
N MET A 107 -2.74 17.74 8.67
CA MET A 107 -1.91 16.83 9.46
C MET A 107 -0.47 16.83 8.96
N VAL A 108 0.48 16.48 9.83
CA VAL A 108 1.86 16.19 9.44
C VAL A 108 2.03 14.68 9.53
N ILE A 109 2.10 14.01 8.38
CA ILE A 109 2.25 12.56 8.33
C ILE A 109 3.74 12.23 8.44
N THR A 110 4.10 11.36 9.37
CA THR A 110 5.43 10.73 9.42
C THR A 110 5.36 9.44 8.61
N HIS A 111 6.19 9.31 7.59
CA HIS A 111 6.13 8.19 6.65
C HIS A 111 7.50 7.87 6.05
N TRP A 112 7.57 6.76 5.33
CA TRP A 112 8.78 6.39 4.59
C TRP A 112 8.94 7.23 3.32
N ASP A 113 10.19 7.51 2.94
CA ASP A 113 10.48 8.15 1.66
C ASP A 113 10.07 7.24 0.48
N LYS A 114 10.03 7.82 -0.72
CA LYS A 114 9.50 7.16 -1.91
C LYS A 114 10.39 5.98 -2.34
N GLU A 115 11.69 6.13 -2.15
CA GLU A 115 12.74 5.16 -2.42
C GLU A 115 12.62 3.94 -1.51
N THR A 116 12.31 4.13 -0.22
CA THR A 116 12.04 3.05 0.72
C THR A 116 10.78 2.29 0.31
N LEU A 117 9.69 2.98 -0.02
CA LEU A 117 8.44 2.35 -0.43
C LEU A 117 8.57 1.59 -1.76
N MET A 118 9.35 2.14 -2.70
CA MET A 118 9.69 1.47 -3.95
C MET A 118 10.46 0.17 -3.68
N ALA A 119 11.49 0.22 -2.82
CA ALA A 119 12.24 -0.98 -2.46
C ALA A 119 11.36 -2.03 -1.76
N GLU A 120 10.47 -1.64 -0.84
CA GLU A 120 9.50 -2.57 -0.24
C GLU A 120 8.59 -3.21 -1.30
N LYS A 121 8.07 -2.39 -2.22
CA LYS A 121 7.19 -2.86 -3.28
C LYS A 121 7.87 -3.89 -4.19
N ILE A 122 9.11 -3.61 -4.56
CA ILE A 122 9.97 -4.53 -5.29
C ILE A 122 10.09 -5.88 -4.56
N LEU A 123 10.39 -5.87 -3.25
CA LEU A 123 10.58 -7.10 -2.47
C LEU A 123 9.30 -7.94 -2.44
N VAL A 124 8.13 -7.29 -2.33
CA VAL A 124 6.83 -7.96 -2.39
C VAL A 124 6.60 -8.59 -3.77
N CYS A 125 6.85 -7.86 -4.87
CA CYS A 125 6.73 -8.40 -6.24
C CYS A 125 7.68 -9.58 -6.51
N LEU A 126 8.91 -9.54 -5.97
CA LEU A 126 9.86 -10.63 -6.06
C LEU A 126 9.42 -11.89 -5.31
N ASP A 127 8.62 -11.77 -4.25
CA ASP A 127 8.06 -12.93 -3.55
C ASP A 127 6.77 -13.38 -4.24
N LYS A 128 5.62 -12.90 -3.77
CA LYS A 128 4.28 -13.22 -4.28
C LYS A 128 3.42 -11.96 -4.36
N GLY A 129 3.84 -11.00 -5.16
CA GLY A 129 3.11 -9.75 -5.35
C GLY A 129 1.73 -9.97 -5.96
N MET A 130 0.75 -9.24 -5.45
CA MET A 130 -0.62 -9.22 -5.95
C MET A 130 -0.76 -8.19 -7.08
N ALA A 131 -1.90 -8.14 -7.75
CA ALA A 131 -2.08 -7.28 -8.91
C ALA A 131 -1.80 -5.79 -8.63
N TRP A 132 -2.25 -5.29 -7.48
CA TRP A 132 -1.99 -3.92 -7.04
C TRP A 132 -0.52 -3.66 -6.70
N ASP A 133 0.27 -4.69 -6.40
CA ASP A 133 1.70 -4.53 -6.17
C ASP A 133 2.42 -4.24 -7.50
N TRP A 134 2.04 -4.93 -8.57
CA TRP A 134 2.53 -4.65 -9.92
C TRP A 134 2.08 -3.28 -10.43
N PHE A 135 0.85 -2.89 -10.12
CA PHE A 135 0.36 -1.54 -10.40
C PHE A 135 1.22 -0.47 -9.73
N ASP A 136 1.43 -0.59 -8.42
CA ASP A 136 2.24 0.36 -7.66
C ASP A 136 3.69 0.40 -8.17
N LEU A 137 4.26 -0.76 -8.49
CA LEU A 137 5.63 -0.87 -9.00
C LEU A 137 5.81 -0.08 -10.30
N ILE A 138 4.93 -0.30 -11.29
CA ILE A 138 4.99 0.42 -12.57
C ILE A 138 4.75 1.92 -12.36
N TRP A 139 3.87 2.30 -11.44
CA TRP A 139 3.67 3.71 -11.07
C TRP A 139 4.93 4.38 -10.52
N TYR A 140 5.71 3.68 -9.67
CA TYR A 140 7.03 4.17 -9.24
C TYR A 140 8.04 4.22 -10.39
N MET A 141 8.04 3.23 -11.28
CA MET A 141 8.95 3.16 -12.44
C MET A 141 8.70 4.31 -13.42
N GLN A 142 7.44 4.62 -13.71
CA GLN A 142 7.04 5.76 -14.56
C GLN A 142 7.61 7.08 -14.04
N GLN A 143 7.77 7.20 -12.73
CA GLN A 143 8.30 8.38 -12.05
C GLN A 143 9.82 8.31 -11.83
N GLN A 144 10.49 7.30 -12.40
CA GLN A 144 11.93 7.10 -12.32
C GLN A 144 12.47 7.05 -10.89
N VAL A 145 11.68 6.49 -9.97
CA VAL A 145 12.08 6.37 -8.55
C VAL A 145 13.13 5.27 -8.41
N LYS A 146 14.31 5.62 -7.90
CA LYS A 146 15.33 4.62 -7.55
C LYS A 146 14.95 3.94 -6.22
N PRO A 147 14.97 2.61 -6.11
CA PRO A 147 14.76 1.97 -4.82
C PRO A 147 15.88 2.32 -3.84
N LEU A 148 15.57 2.35 -2.56
CA LEU A 148 16.58 2.42 -1.51
C LEU A 148 17.43 1.14 -1.54
N GLU A 149 18.62 1.23 -2.15
CA GLU A 149 19.49 0.07 -2.39
C GLU A 149 19.89 -0.65 -1.10
N GLU A 150 20.13 0.09 -0.02
CA GLU A 150 20.43 -0.49 1.30
C GLU A 150 19.32 -1.45 1.77
N LYS A 151 18.05 -1.14 1.48
CA LYS A 151 16.91 -1.99 1.82
C LYS A 151 16.91 -3.28 0.98
N LEU A 152 17.20 -3.18 -0.31
CA LEU A 152 17.33 -4.36 -1.18
C LEU A 152 18.48 -5.28 -0.76
N LEU A 153 19.54 -4.72 -0.18
CA LEU A 153 20.68 -5.50 0.30
C LEU A 153 20.42 -6.17 1.64
N LYS A 154 19.78 -5.47 2.59
CA LYS A 154 19.64 -5.92 3.99
C LYS A 154 18.33 -6.64 4.30
N ASP A 155 17.23 -6.23 3.68
CA ASP A 155 15.89 -6.71 4.03
C ASP A 155 15.41 -7.82 3.07
N ALA A 156 16.10 -8.04 1.95
CA ALA A 156 15.78 -9.12 1.02
C ALA A 156 16.22 -10.49 1.55
N LYS A 157 15.46 -11.55 1.20
CA LYS A 157 15.88 -12.96 1.44
C LYS A 157 17.23 -13.29 0.80
N VAL A 158 17.56 -12.62 -0.32
CA VAL A 158 18.85 -12.69 -1.02
C VAL A 158 19.25 -11.27 -1.39
N SER A 159 20.44 -10.84 -0.97
CA SER A 159 20.96 -9.50 -1.24
C SER A 159 21.17 -9.29 -2.74
N ARG A 160 20.68 -8.18 -3.28
CA ARG A 160 20.73 -7.87 -4.71
C ARG A 160 20.97 -6.39 -4.94
N THR A 161 21.66 -6.09 -6.03
CA THR A 161 21.74 -4.74 -6.58
C THR A 161 20.43 -4.36 -7.26
N THR A 162 20.20 -3.06 -7.45
CA THR A 162 19.03 -2.57 -8.19
C THR A 162 18.88 -3.25 -9.56
N LYS A 163 19.98 -3.36 -10.32
CA LYS A 163 19.95 -3.97 -11.67
C LYS A 163 19.52 -5.44 -11.61
N GLN A 164 20.12 -6.24 -10.73
CA GLN A 164 19.79 -7.66 -10.59
C GLN A 164 18.31 -7.87 -10.23
N THR A 165 17.81 -7.07 -9.29
CA THR A 165 16.41 -7.12 -8.88
C THR A 165 15.46 -6.87 -10.05
N PHE A 166 15.74 -5.87 -10.88
CA PHE A 166 14.88 -5.56 -12.02
C PHE A 166 14.95 -6.61 -13.14
N LEU A 167 16.09 -7.28 -13.33
CA LEU A 167 16.19 -8.43 -14.23
C LEU A 167 15.32 -9.61 -13.74
N GLU A 168 15.30 -9.89 -12.44
CA GLU A 168 14.42 -10.93 -11.86
C GLU A 168 12.94 -10.57 -11.98
N LEU A 169 12.59 -9.29 -11.77
CA LEU A 169 11.23 -8.80 -11.97
C LEU A 169 10.79 -8.93 -13.44
N ALA A 170 11.69 -8.70 -14.40
CA ALA A 170 11.40 -8.88 -15.82
C ALA A 170 10.98 -10.32 -16.15
N GLU A 171 11.66 -11.32 -15.58
CA GLU A 171 11.28 -12.73 -15.74
C GLU A 171 9.90 -13.03 -15.13
N LYS A 172 9.59 -12.43 -13.98
CA LYS A 172 8.25 -12.56 -13.39
C LYS A 172 7.16 -11.90 -14.22
N VAL A 173 7.39 -10.69 -14.74
CA VAL A 173 6.41 -9.97 -15.57
C VAL A 173 5.99 -10.78 -16.81
N LYS A 174 6.91 -11.54 -17.40
CA LYS A 174 6.61 -12.44 -18.52
C LYS A 174 5.53 -13.47 -18.17
N THR A 175 5.55 -14.02 -16.95
CA THR A 175 4.66 -15.12 -16.54
C THR A 175 3.28 -14.65 -16.07
N ILE A 176 3.12 -13.37 -15.73
CA ILE A 176 1.85 -12.80 -15.26
C ILE A 176 0.80 -12.85 -16.37
N LYS A 177 -0.38 -13.38 -16.03
CA LYS A 177 -1.53 -13.42 -16.94
C LYS A 177 -2.41 -12.18 -16.74
N PRO A 178 -2.78 -11.46 -17.81
CA PRO A 178 -3.64 -10.27 -17.73
C PRO A 178 -4.92 -10.46 -16.88
N ILE A 179 -5.58 -11.62 -17.01
CA ILE A 179 -6.83 -11.91 -16.29
C ILE A 179 -6.67 -11.91 -14.76
N GLU A 180 -5.50 -12.29 -14.27
CA GLU A 180 -5.17 -12.28 -12.82
C GLU A 180 -5.08 -10.84 -12.31
N LEU A 181 -4.64 -9.90 -13.15
CA LEU A 181 -4.54 -8.49 -12.78
C LEU A 181 -5.89 -7.78 -12.83
N THR A 182 -6.67 -8.01 -13.89
CA THR A 182 -7.96 -7.33 -14.10
C THR A 182 -8.92 -7.54 -12.96
N THR A 183 -9.04 -8.79 -12.47
CA THR A 183 -10.01 -9.16 -11.43
C THR A 183 -9.74 -8.42 -10.12
N ASP A 184 -8.46 -8.33 -9.73
CA ASP A 184 -8.04 -7.72 -8.48
C ASP A 184 -7.95 -6.19 -8.56
N LEU A 185 -7.65 -5.63 -9.74
CA LEU A 185 -7.52 -4.17 -9.91
C LEU A 185 -8.87 -3.48 -10.08
N LYS A 186 -9.84 -4.09 -10.79
CA LYS A 186 -11.14 -3.45 -11.08
C LYS A 186 -11.82 -2.81 -9.86
N PRO A 187 -11.88 -3.46 -8.69
CA PRO A 187 -12.50 -2.87 -7.50
C PRO A 187 -11.80 -1.61 -6.97
N LEU A 188 -10.53 -1.38 -7.34
CA LEU A 188 -9.71 -0.29 -6.82
C LEU A 188 -9.78 1.00 -7.66
N PHE A 189 -10.57 1.00 -8.74
CA PHE A 189 -10.74 2.14 -9.64
C PHE A 189 -12.21 2.43 -9.90
N TYR A 190 -12.53 3.71 -10.14
CA TYR A 190 -13.87 4.13 -10.54
C TYR A 190 -14.17 3.81 -12.01
N GLU A 191 -13.14 3.85 -12.87
CA GLU A 191 -13.28 3.69 -14.33
C GLU A 191 -12.73 2.32 -14.76
N PRO A 192 -13.57 1.32 -15.05
CA PRO A 192 -13.11 -0.02 -15.41
C PRO A 192 -12.26 -0.05 -16.69
N ILE A 193 -12.54 0.87 -17.62
CA ILE A 193 -11.80 0.99 -18.89
C ILE A 193 -10.33 1.34 -18.67
N PHE A 194 -10.01 2.11 -17.62
CA PHE A 194 -8.64 2.42 -17.26
C PHE A 194 -7.88 1.14 -16.90
N VAL A 195 -8.50 0.24 -16.13
CA VAL A 195 -7.87 -1.02 -15.72
C VAL A 195 -7.64 -1.93 -16.93
N GLU A 196 -8.60 -1.99 -17.85
CA GLU A 196 -8.49 -2.81 -19.06
C GLU A 196 -7.35 -2.36 -19.96
N GLU A 197 -7.24 -1.05 -20.21
CA GLU A 197 -6.12 -0.48 -20.96
C GLU A 197 -4.80 -0.62 -20.19
N TRP A 198 -4.82 -0.47 -18.86
CA TRP A 198 -3.61 -0.64 -18.07
C TRP A 198 -3.07 -2.07 -18.16
N VAL A 199 -3.93 -3.06 -17.97
CA VAL A 199 -3.58 -4.49 -18.02
C VAL A 199 -3.18 -4.94 -19.43
N LYS A 200 -3.70 -4.32 -20.48
CA LYS A 200 -3.27 -4.58 -21.86
C LYS A 200 -1.82 -4.18 -22.11
N ASN A 201 -1.39 -3.06 -21.52
CA ASN A 201 -0.12 -2.41 -21.85
C ASN A 201 0.97 -2.54 -20.77
N PHE A 202 0.67 -3.09 -19.58
CA PHE A 202 1.60 -3.07 -18.44
C PHE A 202 2.96 -3.73 -18.71
N LYS A 203 3.03 -4.77 -19.55
CA LYS A 203 4.30 -5.43 -19.91
C LYS A 203 5.21 -4.51 -20.73
N GLU A 204 4.64 -3.81 -21.71
CA GLU A 204 5.36 -2.83 -22.52
C GLU A 204 5.85 -1.66 -21.64
N TRP A 205 5.00 -1.19 -20.72
CA TRP A 205 5.41 -0.13 -19.80
C TRP A 205 6.50 -0.56 -18.84
N PHE A 206 6.44 -1.79 -18.33
CA PHE A 206 7.51 -2.33 -17.51
C PHE A 206 8.85 -2.34 -18.26
N GLU A 207 8.86 -2.80 -19.52
CA GLU A 207 10.05 -2.79 -20.37
C GLU A 207 10.55 -1.36 -20.62
N ARG A 208 9.66 -0.48 -21.10
CA ARG A 208 9.98 0.92 -21.41
C ARG A 208 10.53 1.70 -20.22
N TYR A 209 9.89 1.60 -19.05
CA TYR A 209 10.37 2.27 -17.84
C TYR A 209 11.58 1.55 -17.23
N GLY A 210 11.75 0.27 -17.54
CA GLY A 210 12.89 -0.56 -17.18
C GLY A 210 14.24 -0.04 -17.67
N GLU A 211 14.26 0.66 -18.80
CA GLU A 211 15.47 1.26 -19.37
C GLU A 211 16.20 2.19 -18.39
N PHE A 212 15.45 2.94 -17.57
CA PHE A 212 16.03 3.79 -16.53
C PHE A 212 16.87 3.00 -15.51
N TYR A 213 16.53 1.74 -15.29
CA TYR A 213 17.20 0.82 -14.36
C TYR A 213 18.25 -0.06 -15.04
N LYS A 214 18.55 0.19 -16.33
CA LYS A 214 19.51 -0.58 -17.15
C LYS A 214 19.13 -2.06 -17.28
N ILE A 215 17.84 -2.33 -17.50
CA ILE A 215 17.32 -3.66 -17.83
C ILE A 215 17.69 -4.03 -19.28
N GLY A 216 17.73 -3.05 -20.20
CA GLY A 216 18.26 -3.18 -21.55
C GLY A 216 19.78 -3.43 -21.60
N SER A 217 20.22 -4.01 -22.72
CA SER A 217 21.61 -4.38 -23.04
C SER A 217 22.59 -3.21 -22.94
#